data_AF-A0A3D0ES98-F1
#
_entry.id   AF-A0A3D0ES98-F1
#
_cell.length_a   1.000
_cell.length_b   1.000
_cell.length_c   1.000
_cell.angle_alpha   90.00
_cell.angle_beta   90.00
_cell.angle_gamma   90.00
#
_symmetry.space_group_name_H-M   'P 1'
#
loop_
_entity.id
_entity.type
_entity.pdbx_description
1 polymer ?
#
loop_
_entity_poly.entity_id
_entity_poly.type
_entity_poly.pdbx_seq_one_letter_code
_entity_poly.pdbx_strand_id
1 'polypeptide(L)'
;HELVSPPLIEYLESLLTGSGKDLELQTFKLVDQMSGKTLGIRADVTPQIARLDSHLLGEEGVTRLCYADRVLRTRPIEGDMCREVVQIGAELFGCSGIFADIEINRLLIQSIRSVVKRSLTLDLGSVSIAQSVANWLAL
;
A
#
# COMPACT_ATOMS: atom_id res chain seq x y z
N HIS A 1 -7.34 14.58 1.66
CA HIS A 1 -6.67 13.38 2.17
C HIS A 1 -6.18 13.68 3.56
N GLU A 2 -6.57 12.86 4.51
CA GLU A 2 -6.17 12.94 5.92
C GLU A 2 -4.84 12.20 6.11
N LEU A 3 -3.89 12.87 6.76
CA LEU A 3 -2.59 12.29 7.03
C LEU A 3 -2.69 11.34 8.22
N VAL A 4 -2.27 10.09 8.02
CA VAL A 4 -2.22 9.06 9.05
C VAL A 4 -0.81 8.49 9.16
N SER A 5 -0.44 8.04 10.35
CA SER A 5 0.86 7.42 10.62
C SER A 5 0.67 6.20 11.54
N PRO A 6 0.42 5.01 10.95
CA PRO A 6 0.32 3.78 11.73
C PRO A 6 1.68 3.42 12.35
N PRO A 7 1.71 2.52 13.35
CA PRO A 7 2.97 2.10 13.97
C PRO A 7 3.87 1.32 12.99
N LEU A 8 5.19 1.43 13.20
CA LEU A 8 6.19 0.72 12.39
C LEU A 8 6.19 -0.81 12.66
N ILE A 9 5.86 -1.19 13.89
CA ILE A 9 5.89 -2.58 14.37
C ILE A 9 4.50 -2.97 14.84
N GLU A 10 4.02 -4.13 14.39
CA GLU A 10 2.74 -4.71 14.80
C GLU A 10 2.83 -6.23 14.85
N TYR A 11 1.77 -6.89 15.34
CA TYR A 11 1.68 -8.33 15.22
C TYR A 11 1.70 -8.76 13.76
N LEU A 12 2.50 -9.80 13.47
CA LEU A 12 2.73 -10.26 12.11
C LEU A 12 1.42 -10.62 11.38
N GLU A 13 0.48 -11.23 12.09
CA GLU A 13 -0.85 -11.56 11.57
C GLU A 13 -1.61 -10.32 11.05
N SER A 14 -1.54 -9.21 11.79
CA SER A 14 -2.17 -7.96 11.38
C SER A 14 -1.51 -7.31 10.17
N LEU A 15 -0.17 -7.38 10.08
CA LEU A 15 0.59 -6.82 8.95
C LEU A 15 0.38 -7.60 7.65
N LEU A 16 0.12 -8.90 7.74
CA LEU A 16 0.00 -9.78 6.59
C LEU A 16 -1.46 -10.08 6.20
N THR A 17 -2.43 -9.49 6.89
CA THR A 17 -3.85 -9.66 6.56
C THR A 17 -4.11 -9.17 5.13
N GLY A 18 -4.74 -10.02 4.30
CA GLY A 18 -5.06 -9.69 2.90
C GLY A 18 -3.84 -9.52 1.98
N SER A 19 -2.64 -9.86 2.45
CA SER A 19 -1.39 -9.65 1.72
C SER A 19 -0.91 -10.91 0.99
N GLY A 20 -0.16 -10.73 -0.11
CA GLY A 20 0.45 -11.82 -0.85
C GLY A 20 1.67 -12.43 -0.14
N LYS A 21 2.07 -13.65 -0.53
CA LYS A 21 3.24 -14.36 0.02
C LYS A 21 4.54 -13.56 -0.07
N ASP A 22 4.67 -12.71 -1.08
CA ASP A 22 5.86 -11.89 -1.27
C ASP A 22 6.04 -10.86 -0.15
N LEU A 23 4.95 -10.27 0.36
CA LEU A 23 5.05 -9.30 1.45
C LEU A 23 5.55 -9.96 2.74
N GLU A 24 5.13 -11.20 3.00
CA GLU A 24 5.65 -11.96 4.14
C GLU A 24 7.16 -12.15 4.04
N LEU A 25 7.67 -12.53 2.86
CA LEU A 25 9.11 -12.70 2.64
C LEU A 25 9.87 -11.39 2.85
N GLN A 26 9.27 -10.25 2.51
CA GLN A 26 9.85 -8.92 2.67
C GLN A 26 9.78 -8.38 4.10
N THR A 27 8.99 -8.99 4.98
CA THR A 27 8.75 -8.49 6.35
C THR A 27 9.81 -9.01 7.32
N PHE A 28 10.49 -8.11 8.05
CA PHE A 28 11.35 -8.52 9.15
C PHE A 28 10.50 -9.06 10.30
N LYS A 29 10.89 -10.21 10.84
CA LYS A 29 10.21 -10.87 11.96
C LYS A 29 11.00 -10.67 13.25
N LEU A 30 10.29 -10.31 14.31
CA LEU A 30 10.81 -10.12 15.66
C LEU A 30 9.99 -10.98 16.62
N VAL A 31 10.54 -11.27 17.80
CA VAL A 31 9.80 -11.94 18.88
C VAL A 31 9.44 -10.90 19.93
N ASP A 32 8.15 -10.77 20.24
CA ASP A 32 7.69 -9.99 21.39
C ASP A 32 8.10 -10.72 22.67
N GLN A 33 8.98 -10.10 23.47
CA GLN A 33 9.45 -10.70 24.72
C GLN A 33 8.37 -10.79 25.79
N MET A 34 7.32 -9.97 25.71
CA MET A 34 6.25 -9.97 26.70
C MET A 34 5.22 -11.08 26.44
N SER A 35 4.80 -11.25 25.17
CA SER A 35 3.75 -12.22 24.81
C SER A 35 4.27 -13.50 24.16
N GLY A 36 5.53 -13.53 23.71
CA GLY A 36 6.10 -14.61 22.90
C GLY A 36 5.61 -14.63 21.44
N LYS A 37 4.69 -13.74 21.05
CA LYS A 37 4.14 -13.67 19.70
C LYS A 37 5.15 -13.09 18.71
N THR A 38 4.97 -13.37 17.42
CA THR A 38 5.77 -12.77 16.36
C THR A 38 5.28 -11.37 16.01
N LEU A 39 6.18 -10.40 16.08
CA LEU A 39 6.00 -9.06 15.55
C LEU A 39 6.61 -8.98 14.15
N GLY A 40 6.08 -8.08 13.33
CA GLY A 40 6.66 -7.70 12.05
C GLY A 40 7.08 -6.23 12.06
N ILE A 41 8.14 -5.90 11.32
CA ILE A 41 8.41 -4.52 10.90
C ILE A 41 7.78 -4.35 9.51
N ARG A 42 6.92 -3.35 9.34
CA ARG A 42 6.18 -3.15 8.07
C ARG A 42 7.12 -3.03 6.87
N ALA A 43 6.81 -3.79 5.82
CA ALA A 43 7.45 -3.73 4.50
C ALA A 43 6.62 -2.93 3.47
N ASP A 44 5.36 -2.65 3.82
CA ASP A 44 4.38 -1.85 3.09
C ASP A 44 3.40 -1.23 4.11
N VAL A 45 2.97 0.01 3.88
CA VAL A 45 2.01 0.72 4.73
C VAL A 45 0.56 0.33 4.38
N THR A 46 0.30 -0.09 3.13
CA THR A 46 -1.05 -0.32 2.57
C THR A 46 -1.95 -1.22 3.43
N PRO A 47 -1.50 -2.39 3.95
CA PRO A 47 -2.36 -3.24 4.79
C PRO A 47 -2.82 -2.54 6.08
N GLN A 48 -1.99 -1.65 6.61
CA GLN A 48 -2.32 -0.87 7.81
C GLN A 48 -3.34 0.21 7.50
N ILE A 49 -3.26 0.86 6.33
CA ILE A 49 -4.21 1.88 5.89
C ILE A 49 -5.58 1.26 5.62
N ALA A 50 -5.63 0.13 4.91
CA ALA A 50 -6.87 -0.61 4.68
C ALA A 50 -7.53 -1.04 5.99
N ARG A 51 -6.73 -1.45 6.98
CA ARG A 51 -7.25 -1.78 8.32
C ARG A 51 -7.68 -0.55 9.09
N LEU A 52 -7.02 0.60 8.93
CA LEU A 52 -7.45 1.84 9.56
C LEU A 52 -8.82 2.25 9.03
N ASP A 53 -9.02 2.22 7.71
CA ASP A 53 -10.34 2.44 7.08
C ASP A 53 -11.39 1.47 7.64
N SER A 54 -11.06 0.17 7.77
CA SER A 54 -12.00 -0.81 8.35
C SER A 54 -12.28 -0.61 9.84
N HIS A 55 -11.50 0.18 10.57
CA HIS A 55 -11.81 0.54 11.97
C HIS A 55 -12.51 1.90 12.07
N LEU A 56 -12.40 2.74 11.03
CA LEU A 56 -13.17 3.97 10.87
C LEU A 56 -14.64 3.71 10.43
N LEU A 57 -15.10 2.44 10.48
CA LEU A 57 -16.43 1.88 10.17
C LEU A 57 -17.65 2.52 10.88
N GLY A 58 -17.53 3.75 11.40
CA GLY A 58 -18.64 4.57 11.85
C GLY A 58 -19.22 5.51 10.78
N GLU A 59 -18.52 5.75 9.66
CA GLU A 59 -18.99 6.67 8.62
C GLU A 59 -19.31 5.94 7.30
N GLU A 60 -20.57 5.92 6.90
CA GLU A 60 -20.95 5.59 5.51
C GLU A 60 -20.40 6.69 4.60
N GLY A 61 -19.27 6.46 3.93
CA GLY A 61 -18.62 7.51 3.17
C GLY A 61 -17.40 7.11 2.38
N VAL A 62 -16.88 8.09 1.64
CA VAL A 62 -15.65 7.97 0.86
C VAL A 62 -14.47 8.44 1.72
N THR A 63 -13.65 7.49 2.19
CA THR A 63 -12.46 7.78 3.01
C THR A 63 -11.27 8.13 2.12
N ARG A 64 -10.52 9.17 2.47
CA ARG A 64 -9.34 9.65 1.75
C ARG A 64 -8.15 9.73 2.70
N LEU A 65 -7.27 8.73 2.69
CA LEU A 65 -6.12 8.67 3.58
C LEU A 65 -4.82 8.93 2.80
N CYS A 66 -3.84 9.56 3.42
CA CYS A 66 -2.48 9.66 2.90
C CYS A 66 -1.43 9.42 3.98
N TYR A 67 -0.22 9.07 3.56
CA TYR A 67 0.88 8.71 4.45
C TYR A 67 2.23 9.06 3.81
N ALA A 68 3.24 9.25 4.66
CA ALA A 68 4.62 9.49 4.29
C ALA A 68 5.54 8.89 5.35
N ASP A 69 5.84 7.61 5.21
CA ASP A 69 6.32 6.77 6.30
C ASP A 69 7.46 5.85 5.86
N ARG A 70 8.34 5.46 6.78
CA ARG A 70 9.43 4.52 6.46
C ARG A 70 8.93 3.08 6.50
N VAL A 71 9.41 2.27 5.56
CA VAL A 71 9.22 0.81 5.52
C VAL A 71 10.56 0.10 5.45
N LEU A 72 10.64 -1.08 6.05
CA LEU A 72 11.84 -1.90 6.06
C LEU A 72 11.57 -3.21 5.32
N ARG A 73 12.50 -3.59 4.44
CA ARG A 73 12.38 -4.80 3.62
C ARG A 73 13.56 -5.73 3.85
N THR A 74 13.30 -7.03 4.05
CA THR A 74 14.35 -8.03 4.26
C THR A 74 15.28 -8.14 3.06
N ARG A 75 14.72 -7.95 1.86
CA ARG A 75 15.43 -7.94 0.57
C ARG A 75 15.25 -6.55 -0.06
N PRO A 76 16.30 -5.99 -0.66
CA PRO A 76 16.13 -4.76 -1.43
C PRO A 76 15.21 -5.00 -2.63
N ILE A 77 14.58 -3.93 -3.12
CA ILE A 77 13.91 -3.94 -4.43
C ILE A 77 14.99 -3.97 -5.52
N GLU A 78 14.70 -4.62 -6.65
CA GLU A 78 15.59 -4.63 -7.80
C GLU A 78 16.03 -3.22 -8.20
N GLY A 79 17.34 -3.01 -8.30
CA GLY A 79 17.93 -1.72 -8.64
C GLY A 79 18.19 -0.77 -7.46
N ASP A 80 17.81 -1.15 -6.24
CA ASP A 80 18.17 -0.44 -5.01
C ASP A 80 19.04 -1.36 -4.12
N MET A 81 19.93 -0.77 -3.32
CA MET A 81 20.67 -1.48 -2.27
C MET A 81 20.11 -1.17 -0.87
N CYS A 82 19.24 -0.18 -0.77
CA CYS A 82 18.64 0.22 0.48
C CYS A 82 17.50 -0.71 0.90
N ARG A 83 17.50 -1.06 2.19
CA ARG A 83 16.44 -1.85 2.82
C ARG A 83 15.49 -1.02 3.67
N GLU A 84 15.69 0.30 3.70
CA GLU A 84 14.84 1.26 4.37
C GLU A 84 14.43 2.35 3.37
N VAL A 85 13.15 2.46 3.08
CA VAL A 85 12.63 3.38 2.05
C VAL A 85 11.54 4.25 2.66
N VAL A 86 11.47 5.52 2.24
CA VAL A 86 10.30 6.36 2.53
C VAL A 86 9.22 6.04 1.51
N GLN A 87 8.11 5.47 1.97
CA GLN A 87 6.91 5.22 1.18
C GLN A 87 5.92 6.37 1.39
N ILE A 88 5.56 7.03 0.28
CA ILE A 88 4.58 8.12 0.27
C ILE A 88 3.42 7.66 -0.61
N GLY A 89 2.20 7.74 -0.10
CA GLY A 89 1.03 7.23 -0.79
C GLY A 89 -0.26 7.87 -0.33
N ALA A 90 -1.32 7.60 -1.10
CA ALA A 90 -2.69 8.00 -0.80
C ALA A 90 -3.64 6.88 -1.22
N GLU A 91 -4.66 6.63 -0.40
CA GLU A 91 -5.64 5.57 -0.60
C GLU A 91 -7.05 6.16 -0.49
N LEU A 92 -7.93 5.70 -1.38
CA LEU A 92 -9.32 6.13 -1.52
C LEU A 92 -10.23 4.91 -1.36
N PHE A 93 -11.06 4.91 -0.32
CA PHE A 93 -11.97 3.82 0.02
C PHE A 93 -13.43 4.25 -0.10
N GLY A 94 -14.33 3.26 -0.13
CA GLY A 94 -15.78 3.50 -0.16
C GLY A 94 -16.33 4.09 -1.47
N CYS A 95 -15.51 4.16 -2.53
CA CYS A 95 -15.93 4.65 -3.84
C CYS A 95 -15.74 3.58 -4.92
N SER A 96 -16.82 3.22 -5.63
CA SER A 96 -16.76 2.31 -6.76
C SER A 96 -16.82 3.06 -8.09
N GLY A 97 -15.99 2.62 -9.04
CA GLY A 97 -16.00 3.11 -10.42
C GLY A 97 -14.84 4.05 -10.79
N ILE A 98 -14.78 4.38 -12.08
CA ILE A 98 -13.64 5.07 -12.71
C ILE A 98 -13.32 6.45 -12.12
N PHE A 99 -14.28 7.09 -11.45
CA PHE A 99 -14.05 8.39 -10.82
C PHE A 99 -13.03 8.32 -9.69
N ALA A 100 -12.99 7.22 -8.93
CA ALA A 100 -11.99 6.99 -7.90
C ALA A 100 -10.57 6.92 -8.50
N ASP A 101 -10.42 6.15 -9.59
CA ASP A 101 -9.16 6.03 -10.31
C ASP A 101 -8.71 7.37 -10.89
N ILE A 102 -9.62 8.15 -11.48
CA ILE A 102 -9.32 9.48 -12.02
C ILE A 102 -8.86 10.43 -10.92
N GLU A 103 -9.51 10.41 -9.75
CA GLU A 103 -9.15 11.26 -8.61
C GLU A 103 -7.72 10.96 -8.13
N ILE A 104 -7.41 9.69 -7.87
CA ILE A 104 -6.08 9.27 -7.39
C ILE A 104 -4.99 9.53 -8.45
N ASN A 105 -5.24 9.23 -9.72
CA ASN A 105 -4.28 9.52 -10.78
C ASN A 105 -4.04 11.03 -10.96
N ARG A 106 -5.09 11.85 -10.85
CA ARG A 106 -4.95 13.31 -10.88
C ARG A 106 -4.14 13.81 -9.69
N LEU A 107 -4.40 13.28 -8.49
CA LEU A 107 -3.63 13.61 -7.28
C LEU A 107 -2.16 13.26 -7.45
N LEU A 108 -1.85 12.06 -7.95
CA LEU A 108 -0.47 11.62 -8.24
C LEU A 108 0.23 12.59 -9.19
N ILE A 109 -0.39 12.89 -10.33
CA ILE A 109 0.20 13.79 -11.35
C ILE A 109 0.41 15.19 -10.77
N GLN A 110 -0.56 15.74 -10.03
CA GLN A 110 -0.44 17.06 -9.40
C GLN A 110 0.68 17.10 -8.36
N SER A 111 0.77 16.05 -7.53
CA SER A 111 1.80 15.91 -6.51
C SER A 111 3.19 15.87 -7.14
N ILE A 112 3.40 15.06 -8.18
CA ILE A 112 4.68 14.98 -8.87
C ILE A 112 5.02 16.30 -9.58
N ARG A 113 4.07 16.94 -10.27
CA ARG A 113 4.30 18.22 -10.97
C ARG A 113 4.66 19.39 -10.05
N SER A 114 4.31 19.29 -8.76
CA SER A 114 4.71 20.29 -7.77
C SER A 114 6.23 20.37 -7.62
N VAL A 115 6.92 19.21 -7.71
CA VAL A 115 8.36 19.06 -7.49
C VAL A 115 9.16 18.81 -8.78
N VAL A 116 8.57 18.14 -9.77
CA VAL A 116 9.23 17.70 -11.01
C VAL A 116 8.68 18.52 -12.18
N LYS A 117 9.56 19.22 -12.91
CA LYS A 117 9.20 20.09 -14.05
C LYS A 117 9.42 19.48 -15.44
N ARG A 118 9.85 18.21 -15.51
CA ARG A 118 10.04 17.49 -16.78
C ARG A 118 8.73 16.83 -17.24
N SER A 119 8.70 16.39 -18.49
CA SER A 119 7.60 15.58 -19.03
C SER A 119 7.39 14.30 -18.20
N LEU A 120 6.13 13.99 -17.92
CA LEU A 120 5.72 12.80 -17.18
C LEU A 120 5.00 11.85 -18.13
N THR A 121 5.38 10.57 -18.10
CA THR A 121 4.66 9.48 -18.75
C THR A 121 4.02 8.63 -17.66
N LEU A 122 2.73 8.34 -17.80
CA LEU A 122 1.99 7.44 -16.93
C LEU A 122 1.67 6.17 -17.71
N ASP A 123 2.18 5.05 -17.24
CA ASP A 123 1.84 3.73 -17.78
C ASP A 123 0.65 3.17 -17.00
N LEU A 124 -0.34 2.63 -17.71
CA LEU A 124 -1.60 2.14 -17.15
C LEU A 124 -1.85 0.71 -17.61
N GLY A 125 -2.00 -0.20 -16.64
CA GLY A 125 -2.34 -1.60 -16.88
C GLY A 125 -3.54 -2.02 -16.06
N SER A 126 -4.27 -3.03 -16.53
CA SER A 126 -5.35 -3.67 -15.78
C SER A 126 -5.19 -5.18 -15.77
N VAL A 127 -5.15 -5.75 -14.56
CA VAL A 127 -5.13 -7.21 -14.36
C VAL A 127 -6.43 -7.85 -14.86
N SER A 128 -7.56 -7.13 -14.83
CA SER A 128 -8.84 -7.67 -15.29
C SER A 128 -8.85 -8.02 -16.78
N ILE A 129 -8.10 -7.29 -17.60
CA ILE A 129 -7.95 -7.58 -19.03
C ILE A 129 -7.18 -8.89 -19.21
N ALA A 130 -6.04 -9.02 -18.54
CA ALA A 130 -5.22 -10.23 -18.59
C ALA A 130 -6.00 -11.46 -18.09
N GLN A 131 -6.72 -11.32 -16.98
CA GLN A 131 -7.58 -12.37 -16.43
C GLN A 131 -8.71 -12.74 -17.39
N SER A 132 -9.34 -11.76 -18.04
CA SER A 132 -10.42 -12.01 -19.01
C SER A 132 -9.92 -12.79 -20.22
N VAL A 133 -8.72 -12.47 -20.71
CA VAL A 133 -8.08 -13.19 -21.82
C VAL A 133 -7.69 -14.61 -21.39
N ALA A 134 -7.09 -14.79 -20.21
CA ALA A 134 -6.74 -16.10 -19.68
C ALA A 134 -7.98 -17.01 -19.56
N ASN A 135 -9.07 -16.47 -18.99
CA ASN A 135 -10.35 -17.16 -18.88
C ASN A 135 -10.93 -17.50 -20.26
N TRP A 136 -10.83 -16.60 -21.25
CA TRP A 136 -11.28 -16.87 -22.62
C TRP A 136 -10.47 -17.99 -23.30
N LEU A 137 -9.17 -18.08 -22.99
CA LEU A 137 -8.27 -19.13 -23.47
C LEU A 137 -8.35 -20.44 -22.65
N ALA A 138 -9.13 -20.47 -21.57
CA ALA A 138 -9.23 -21.59 -20.62
C ALA A 138 -7.87 -22.01 -20.01
N LEU A 139 -6.98 -21.04 -19.79
CA LEU A 139 -5.77 -21.17 -18.98
C LEU A 139 -6.10 -20.99 -17.50
#